data_AF-A0A931R8D8-F1
#
_entry.id   AF-A0A931R8D8-F1
#
_cell.length_a   1.000
_cell.length_b   1.000
_cell.length_c   1.000
_cell.angle_alpha   90.00
_cell.angle_beta   90.00
_cell.angle_gamma   90.00
#
_symmetry.space_group_name_H-M   'P 1'
#
loop_
_entity.id
_entity.type
_entity.pdbx_description
1 polymer ?
#
loop_
_entity_poly.entity_id
_entity_poly.type
_entity_poly.pdbx_seq_one_letter_code
_entity_poly.pdbx_strand_id
1 'polypeptide(L)'
;MQHAFGLSAEEVAALVHIPTRTMTRRKVRGRLKADESDRVLRAVRLMHRAAAIFNNDRAAAKTWMTTRQRGLGGAVPLELAGTEIGAREVEDALGRIEDGVFA
;
A
#
# COMPACT_ATOMS: atom_id res chain seq x y z
N MET A 1 0.80 1.44 -17.97
CA MET A 1 1.30 1.52 -16.58
C MET A 1 0.20 1.88 -15.56
N GLN A 2 -1.10 1.58 -15.82
CA GLN A 2 -2.24 2.05 -15.00
C GLN A 2 -3.14 0.94 -14.39
N HIS A 3 -2.70 -0.32 -14.37
CA HIS A 3 -3.46 -1.40 -13.71
C HIS A 3 -2.76 -1.86 -12.41
N ALA A 4 -2.53 -0.92 -11.48
CA ALA A 4 -2.09 -1.25 -10.13
C ALA A 4 -3.31 -1.73 -9.32
N PHE A 5 -3.44 -3.04 -9.14
CA PHE A 5 -4.29 -3.75 -8.15
C PHE A 5 -5.79 -3.39 -8.03
N GLY A 6 -6.36 -2.55 -8.90
CA GLY A 6 -7.74 -2.09 -8.73
C GLY A 6 -7.90 -1.18 -7.51
N LEU A 7 -6.85 -0.43 -7.16
CA LEU A 7 -6.96 0.63 -6.15
C LEU A 7 -7.71 1.83 -6.75
N SER A 8 -8.70 2.34 -6.02
CA SER A 8 -9.40 3.57 -6.36
C SER A 8 -8.46 4.76 -6.27
N ALA A 9 -8.82 5.86 -6.92
CA ALA A 9 -8.04 7.09 -6.81
C ALA A 9 -7.96 7.64 -5.37
N GLU A 10 -8.95 7.33 -4.53
CA GLU A 10 -8.97 7.68 -3.10
C GLU A 10 -8.04 6.78 -2.29
N GLU A 11 -8.01 5.48 -2.58
CA GLU A 11 -7.07 4.54 -1.96
C GLU A 11 -5.62 4.91 -2.31
N VAL A 12 -5.37 5.28 -3.57
CA VAL A 12 -4.07 5.82 -3.99
C VAL A 12 -3.77 7.14 -3.30
N ALA A 13 -4.77 7.98 -3.01
CA ALA A 13 -4.57 9.27 -2.33
C ALA A 13 -4.27 9.17 -0.84
N ALA A 14 -4.99 8.30 -0.13
CA ALA A 14 -4.70 7.96 1.26
C ALA A 14 -3.28 7.42 1.38
N LEU A 15 -2.91 6.52 0.47
CA LEU A 15 -1.60 5.87 0.42
C LEU A 15 -0.43 6.87 0.31
N VAL A 16 -0.54 7.88 -0.57
CA VAL A 16 0.54 8.85 -0.74
C VAL A 16 0.49 9.99 0.27
N HIS A 17 -0.39 9.94 1.28
CA HIS A 17 -0.60 11.01 2.25
C HIS A 17 -0.72 12.40 1.57
N ILE A 18 -1.38 12.45 0.41
CA ILE A 18 -1.71 13.69 -0.25
C ILE A 18 -3.16 13.98 0.12
N PRO A 19 -3.48 15.15 0.70
CA PRO A 19 -4.86 15.55 0.92
C PRO A 19 -5.64 15.41 -0.39
N THR A 20 -6.82 14.78 -0.37
CA THR A 20 -7.61 14.43 -1.57
C THR A 20 -7.78 15.62 -2.52
N ARG A 21 -7.92 16.83 -1.97
CA ARG A 21 -7.99 18.10 -2.72
C ARG A 21 -6.74 18.43 -3.54
N THR A 22 -5.56 18.07 -3.03
CA THR A 22 -4.27 18.22 -3.73
C THR A 22 -4.09 17.12 -4.78
N MET A 23 -4.57 15.90 -4.51
CA MET A 23 -4.57 14.80 -5.48
C MET A 23 -5.45 15.14 -6.69
N THR A 24 -6.69 15.57 -6.47
CA THR A 24 -7.62 15.95 -7.56
C THR A 24 -7.04 17.07 -8.42
N ARG A 25 -6.42 18.10 -7.81
CA ARG A 25 -5.75 19.19 -8.55
C ARG A 25 -4.54 18.71 -9.37
N ARG A 26 -3.79 17.71 -8.87
CA ARG A 26 -2.61 17.19 -9.56
C ARG A 26 -2.93 16.15 -10.62
N LYS A 27 -4.02 15.41 -10.45
CA LYS A 27 -4.61 14.55 -11.50
C LYS A 27 -4.99 15.40 -12.73
N VAL A 28 -5.50 16.62 -12.52
CA VAL A 28 -5.77 17.62 -13.57
C VAL A 28 -4.48 18.21 -14.18
N ARG A 29 -3.40 18.38 -13.40
CA ARG A 29 -2.10 18.91 -13.88
C ARG A 29 -1.15 17.86 -14.48
N GLY A 30 -1.42 16.56 -14.31
CA GLY A 30 -0.68 15.47 -14.93
C GLY A 30 0.67 15.07 -14.31
N ARG A 31 1.10 15.62 -13.15
CA ARG A 31 2.39 15.24 -12.52
C ARG A 31 2.33 15.21 -10.97
N LEU A 32 2.83 14.11 -10.39
CA LEU A 32 3.16 14.00 -8.97
C LEU A 32 4.55 14.63 -8.69
N LYS A 33 4.81 15.05 -7.45
CA LYS A 33 6.17 15.39 -7.01
C LYS A 33 7.00 14.12 -6.84
N ALA A 34 8.32 14.25 -6.78
CA ALA A 34 9.24 13.12 -6.58
C ALA A 34 8.91 12.31 -5.32
N ASP A 35 8.71 12.97 -4.18
CA ASP A 35 8.35 12.34 -2.89
C ASP A 35 6.98 11.62 -2.93
N GLU A 36 6.08 12.10 -3.78
CA GLU A 36 4.76 11.49 -3.99
C GLU A 36 4.87 10.27 -4.91
N SER A 37 5.65 10.37 -5.98
CA SER A 37 5.96 9.24 -6.87
C SER A 37 6.65 8.11 -6.14
N ASP A 38 7.60 8.42 -5.25
CA ASP A 38 8.30 7.42 -4.44
C ASP A 38 7.35 6.67 -3.52
N ARG A 39 6.40 7.39 -2.88
CA ARG A 39 5.36 6.78 -2.06
C ARG A 39 4.42 5.88 -2.88
N VAL A 40 4.00 6.31 -4.08
CA VAL A 40 3.21 5.45 -4.99
C VAL A 40 4.00 4.19 -5.32
N LEU A 41 5.26 4.32 -5.71
CA LEU A 41 6.08 3.20 -6.13
C LEU A 41 6.28 2.21 -4.99
N ARG A 42 6.53 2.69 -3.77
CA ARG A 42 6.65 1.86 -2.56
C ARG A 42 5.40 1.03 -2.34
N ALA A 43 4.24 1.65 -2.40
CA ALA A 43 2.98 0.95 -2.22
C ALA A 43 2.69 -0.09 -3.29
N VAL A 44 2.99 0.23 -4.55
CA VAL A 44 2.83 -0.70 -5.67
C VAL A 44 3.70 -1.94 -5.43
N ARG A 45 4.95 -1.76 -4.98
CA ARG A 45 5.83 -2.88 -4.61
C ARG A 45 5.23 -3.74 -3.48
N LEU A 46 4.74 -3.12 -2.41
CA LEU A 46 4.11 -3.85 -1.31
C LEU A 46 2.86 -4.62 -1.75
N MET A 47 2.02 -4.02 -2.58
CA MET A 47 0.83 -4.69 -3.11
C MET A 47 1.19 -5.86 -4.01
N HIS A 48 2.25 -5.74 -4.84
CA HIS A 48 2.78 -6.85 -5.63
C HIS A 48 3.27 -7.99 -4.75
N ARG A 49 4.00 -7.67 -3.68
CA ARG A 49 4.48 -8.67 -2.73
C ARG A 49 3.33 -9.35 -1.98
N ALA A 50 2.38 -8.58 -1.49
CA ALA A 50 1.18 -9.10 -0.83
C ALA A 50 0.43 -10.06 -1.77
N ALA A 51 0.18 -9.67 -3.02
CA ALA A 51 -0.49 -10.54 -3.99
C ALA A 51 0.27 -11.86 -4.20
N ALA A 52 1.60 -11.85 -4.28
CA ALA A 52 2.37 -13.08 -4.39
C ALA A 52 2.16 -14.01 -3.18
N ILE A 53 2.19 -13.46 -1.97
CA ILE A 53 2.01 -14.20 -0.72
C ILE A 53 0.59 -14.76 -0.60
N PHE A 54 -0.41 -14.03 -1.04
CA PHE A 54 -1.81 -14.48 -1.07
C PHE A 54 -2.13 -15.33 -2.32
N ASN A 55 -1.18 -16.11 -2.85
CA ASN A 55 -1.37 -17.01 -4.00
C ASN A 55 -1.92 -16.31 -5.26
N ASN A 56 -1.47 -15.09 -5.53
CA ASN A 56 -1.97 -14.20 -6.57
C ASN A 56 -3.45 -13.77 -6.42
N ASP A 57 -4.07 -14.00 -5.26
CA ASP A 57 -5.37 -13.45 -4.92
C ASP A 57 -5.24 -11.95 -4.60
N ARG A 58 -5.59 -11.14 -5.59
CA ARG A 58 -5.56 -9.68 -5.49
C ARG A 58 -6.59 -9.14 -4.51
N ALA A 59 -7.72 -9.81 -4.33
CA ALA A 59 -8.75 -9.37 -3.40
C ALA A 59 -8.28 -9.60 -1.96
N ALA A 60 -7.75 -10.79 -1.66
CA ALA A 60 -7.16 -11.09 -0.36
C ALA A 60 -6.00 -10.14 -0.01
N ALA A 61 -5.08 -9.91 -0.96
CA ALA A 61 -3.98 -8.97 -0.78
C ALA A 61 -4.47 -7.54 -0.53
N LYS A 62 -5.46 -7.08 -1.30
CA LYS A 62 -6.07 -5.76 -1.10
C LYS A 62 -6.68 -5.66 0.29
N THR A 63 -7.53 -6.62 0.68
CA THR A 63 -8.17 -6.64 1.99
C THR A 63 -7.15 -6.62 3.12
N TRP A 64 -6.08 -7.40 3.03
CA TRP A 64 -5.03 -7.39 4.05
C TRP A 64 -4.35 -6.02 4.14
N MET A 65 -3.98 -5.44 3.00
CA MET A 65 -3.29 -4.16 2.92
C MET A 65 -4.13 -2.97 3.40
N THR A 66 -5.46 -3.01 3.25
CA THR A 66 -6.38 -1.91 3.61
C THR A 66 -7.11 -2.11 4.93
N THR A 67 -6.85 -3.20 5.66
CA THR A 67 -7.51 -3.50 6.95
C THR A 67 -6.50 -3.48 8.09
N ARG A 68 -6.97 -3.18 9.32
CA ARG A 68 -6.13 -3.22 10.52
C ARG A 68 -5.57 -4.62 10.75
N GLN A 69 -4.25 -4.72 10.92
CA GLN A 69 -3.58 -6.00 11.16
C GLN A 69 -3.06 -6.08 12.60
N ARG A 70 -3.42 -7.17 13.29
CA ARG A 70 -2.95 -7.41 14.67
C ARG A 70 -1.42 -7.54 14.75
N GLY A 71 -0.81 -8.23 13.78
CA GLY A 71 0.64 -8.35 13.65
C GLY A 71 1.39 -7.04 13.37
N LEU A 72 0.68 -5.92 13.20
CA LEU A 72 1.20 -4.56 13.07
C LEU A 72 0.65 -3.63 14.19
N GLY A 73 0.30 -4.18 15.35
CA GLY A 73 -0.24 -3.40 16.46
C GLY A 73 -1.60 -2.74 16.17
N GLY A 74 -2.37 -3.29 15.22
CA GLY A 74 -3.67 -2.74 14.81
C GLY A 74 -3.58 -1.61 13.78
N ALA A 75 -2.40 -1.35 13.21
CA ALA A 75 -2.22 -0.42 12.10
C ALA A 75 -2.78 -0.98 10.78
N VAL A 76 -3.15 -0.09 9.86
CA VAL A 76 -3.47 -0.44 8.48
C VAL A 76 -2.17 -0.46 7.67
N PRO A 77 -1.79 -1.56 7.01
CA PRO A 77 -0.51 -1.68 6.31
C PRO A 77 -0.28 -0.55 5.29
N LEU A 78 -1.29 -0.21 4.50
CA LEU A 78 -1.19 0.83 3.48
C LEU A 78 -0.93 2.22 4.07
N GLU A 79 -1.48 2.51 5.26
CA GLU A 79 -1.23 3.76 5.98
C GLU A 79 0.18 3.78 6.58
N LEU A 80 0.59 2.66 7.20
CA LEU A 80 1.90 2.49 7.81
C LEU A 80 3.03 2.66 6.78
N ALA A 81 2.81 2.17 5.55
CA ALA A 81 3.70 2.31 4.41
C ALA A 81 3.90 3.76 3.89
N GLY A 82 3.19 4.74 4.48
CA GLY A 82 3.41 6.17 4.20
C GLY A 82 4.84 6.63 4.49
N THR A 83 5.56 5.90 5.36
CA THR A 83 6.99 6.10 5.66
C THR A 83 7.82 4.92 5.19
N GLU A 84 9.13 5.11 4.99
CA GLU A 84 10.03 4.00 4.63
C GLU A 84 10.10 2.96 5.76
N ILE A 85 10.20 3.42 7.01
CA ILE A 85 10.24 2.56 8.19
C ILE A 85 8.96 1.72 8.26
N GLY A 86 7.79 2.35 8.17
CA GLY A 86 6.54 1.63 8.26
C GLY A 86 6.30 0.67 7.09
N ALA A 87 6.87 0.90 5.91
CA ALA A 87 6.82 -0.08 4.84
C ALA A 87 7.70 -1.30 5.11
N ARG A 88 8.86 -1.12 5.74
CA ARG A 88 9.69 -2.24 6.20
C ARG A 88 8.93 -3.13 7.19
N GLU A 89 8.22 -2.51 8.13
CA GLU A 89 7.35 -3.25 9.07
C GLU A 89 6.28 -4.08 8.35
N VAL A 90 5.68 -3.51 7.29
CA VAL A 90 4.71 -4.22 6.45
C VAL A 90 5.35 -5.38 5.69
N GLU A 91 6.55 -5.18 5.13
CA GLU A 91 7.33 -6.23 4.47
C GLU A 91 7.66 -7.38 5.40
N ASP A 92 8.08 -7.07 6.63
CA ASP A 92 8.42 -8.07 7.64
C ASP A 92 7.16 -8.83 8.10
N ALA A 93 6.03 -8.13 8.26
CA ALA A 93 4.75 -8.78 8.56
C ALA A 93 4.26 -9.69 7.44
N LEU A 94 4.42 -9.27 6.18
CA LEU A 94 4.15 -10.10 5.01
C LEU A 94 5.04 -11.35 4.97
N GLY A 95 6.34 -11.20 5.26
CA GLY A 95 7.27 -12.33 5.35
C GLY A 95 6.85 -13.35 6.43
N ARG A 96 6.40 -12.89 7.60
CA ARG A 96 5.87 -13.79 8.64
C ARG A 96 4.67 -14.62 8.16
N ILE A 97 3.80 -14.03 7.33
CA ILE A 97 2.65 -14.74 6.75
C ILE A 97 3.12 -15.81 5.76
N GLU A 98 4.10 -15.49 4.92
CA GLU A 98 4.71 -16.41 3.95
C GLU A 98 5.34 -17.63 4.64
N ASP A 99 6.01 -17.42 5.78
CA ASP A 99 6.63 -18.46 6.59
C ASP A 99 5.61 -19.30 7.40
N GLY A 100 4.30 -19.00 7.29
CA GLY A 100 3.25 -19.69 8.05
C GLY A 100 3.20 -19.32 9.54
N VAL A 101 3.88 -18.24 9.94
CA VAL A 101 3.90 -17.74 11.32
C VAL A 101 2.66 -16.87 11.54
N PHE A 102 1.58 -17.49 12.04
CA PHE A 102 0.42 -16.76 12.53
C PHE A 102 0.72 -16.15 13.91
N ALA A 103 0.57 -14.83 14.04
CA ALA A 103 0.61 -14.09 15.31
C ALA A 103 -0.77 -13.51 15.66
#